data_AF-A0A7C5DI00-F1
#
_entry.id   AF-A0A7C5DI00-F1
#
_cell.length_a   1.000
_cell.length_b   1.000
_cell.length_c   1.000
_cell.angle_alpha   90.00
_cell.angle_beta   90.00
_cell.angle_gamma   90.00
#
_symmetry.space_group_name_H-M   'P 1'
#
loop_
_entity.id
_entity.type
_entity.pdbx_description
1 polymer ?
#
loop_
_entity_poly.entity_id
_entity_poly.type
_entity_poly.pdbx_seq_one_letter_code
_entity_poly.pdbx_strand_id
1 'polypeptide(L)'
;MMGRKKNIKQYSPLTNLILYGLLLIVTPFLLLQNYLQSAIGMLSEFSLEISGFAIPYIVLMAIIVVSTLIFKNRKQLTKFRIISFLIVISLMIIGQKSTDFYFHHNFYDLQHNWHYFAYGIFSFIAYRFFKKKGKPPEKIILFTFLSAILISTFDEFIQIHISNRIFDICDIGKDVWGTVIGLILIFFVIEEGKIIKKGWKIRRKKIRDYFRNPFSILFLELVFAYLLISISSVLTEINYSHIAVLFSLGTFILFFSILHLSRIKIFRIVFIILLISIITIQGYFYFKYKNKNIVYNSFGLTVYKGIPLPFFDIMIFENGFFRFVDKKHVFNKRDINTIGSYTSDILLIGAGKYGKGGKGFPEDLITQFIFNKEKKNVIQIIILSTPEACVKFNQLKKEGYNVVFIIHNTC
;
A
#
# COMPACT_ATOMS: atom_id res chain seq x y z
N MET A 1 11.59 -6.17 -55.69
CA MET A 1 10.61 -7.13 -55.16
C MET A 1 10.33 -6.83 -53.69
N MET A 2 9.22 -6.16 -53.37
CA MET A 2 8.76 -6.03 -51.99
C MET A 2 8.14 -7.37 -51.56
N GLY A 3 8.87 -8.15 -50.75
CA GLY A 3 8.38 -9.40 -50.20
C GLY A 3 7.08 -9.17 -49.43
N ARG A 4 6.00 -9.85 -49.83
CA ARG A 4 4.75 -9.95 -49.06
C ARG A 4 5.11 -10.46 -47.66
N LYS A 5 5.18 -9.55 -46.68
CA LYS A 5 5.32 -9.93 -45.27
C LYS A 5 4.16 -10.87 -44.96
N LYS A 6 4.48 -12.13 -44.64
CA LYS A 6 3.51 -13.09 -44.11
C LYS A 6 2.73 -12.38 -43.00
N ASN A 7 1.42 -12.24 -43.19
CA ASN A 7 0.51 -11.80 -42.14
C ASN A 7 0.56 -12.89 -41.06
N ILE A 8 1.48 -12.74 -40.11
CA ILE A 8 1.46 -13.50 -38.86
C ILE A 8 0.06 -13.28 -38.30
N LYS A 9 -0.74 -14.35 -38.18
CA LYS A 9 -2.08 -14.31 -37.58
C LYS A 9 -1.92 -13.76 -36.16
N GLN A 10 -2.08 -12.46 -35.99
CA GLN A 10 -2.10 -11.86 -34.66
C GLN A 10 -3.34 -12.39 -33.95
N TYR A 11 -3.14 -13.10 -32.83
CA TYR A 11 -4.22 -13.48 -31.94
C TYR A 11 -5.11 -12.26 -31.63
N SER A 12 -6.42 -12.49 -31.53
CA SER A 12 -7.37 -11.43 -31.24
C SER A 12 -7.01 -10.78 -29.89
N PRO A 13 -6.96 -9.43 -29.78
CA PRO A 13 -6.70 -8.77 -28.50
C PRO A 13 -7.68 -9.16 -27.39
N LEU A 14 -8.88 -9.62 -27.76
CA LEU A 14 -9.84 -10.20 -26.81
C LEU A 14 -9.30 -11.49 -26.18
N THR A 15 -8.75 -12.39 -27.00
CA THR A 15 -8.15 -13.65 -26.53
C THR A 15 -7.00 -13.37 -25.57
N ASN A 16 -6.13 -12.41 -25.88
CA ASN A 16 -5.05 -12.02 -24.98
C ASN A 16 -5.57 -11.47 -23.65
N LEU A 17 -6.62 -10.65 -23.68
CA LEU A 17 -7.22 -10.09 -22.47
C LEU A 17 -7.85 -11.18 -21.59
N ILE A 18 -8.59 -12.11 -22.19
CA ILE A 18 -9.24 -13.22 -21.46
C ILE A 18 -8.17 -14.16 -20.90
N LEU A 19 -7.22 -14.62 -21.73
CA LEU A 19 -6.17 -15.53 -21.28
C LEU A 19 -5.30 -14.91 -20.18
N TYR A 20 -4.97 -13.64 -20.30
CA TYR A 20 -4.19 -12.97 -19.25
C TYR A 20 -5.01 -12.74 -17.98
N GLY A 21 -6.30 -12.40 -18.10
CA GLY A 21 -7.20 -12.32 -16.94
C GLY A 21 -7.34 -13.67 -16.21
N LEU A 22 -7.46 -14.77 -16.97
CA LEU A 22 -7.43 -16.12 -16.40
C LEU A 22 -6.08 -16.44 -15.77
N LEU A 23 -4.97 -16.02 -16.39
CA LEU A 23 -3.64 -16.20 -15.83
C LEU A 23 -3.49 -15.48 -14.48
N LEU A 24 -4.04 -14.27 -14.34
CA LEU A 24 -4.02 -13.55 -13.05
C LEU A 24 -4.71 -14.34 -11.94
N ILE A 25 -5.84 -14.97 -12.25
CA ILE A 25 -6.59 -15.80 -11.28
C ILE A 25 -5.85 -17.12 -11.02
N VAL A 26 -5.36 -17.80 -12.06
CA VAL A 26 -4.78 -19.16 -11.92
C VAL A 26 -3.37 -19.14 -11.31
N THR A 27 -2.58 -18.09 -11.57
CA THR A 27 -1.16 -18.04 -11.16
C THR A 27 -0.96 -18.15 -9.65
N PRO A 28 -1.66 -17.40 -8.79
CA PRO A 28 -1.55 -17.55 -7.33
C PRO A 28 -1.75 -18.99 -6.87
N PHE A 29 -2.71 -19.72 -7.44
CA PHE A 29 -2.94 -21.14 -7.12
C PHE A 29 -1.75 -22.02 -7.53
N LEU A 30 -1.22 -21.83 -8.73
CA LEU A 30 -0.06 -22.60 -9.21
C LEU A 30 1.19 -22.32 -8.37
N LEU A 31 1.36 -21.07 -7.90
CA LEU A 31 2.46 -20.67 -7.03
C LEU A 31 2.35 -21.30 -5.64
N LEU A 32 1.14 -21.35 -5.08
CA LEU A 32 0.86 -21.92 -3.75
C LEU A 32 0.96 -23.45 -3.74
N GLN A 33 0.42 -24.14 -4.75
CA GLN A 33 0.37 -25.62 -4.74
C GLN A 33 1.72 -26.28 -5.01
N ASN A 34 2.60 -25.67 -5.80
CA ASN A 34 3.82 -26.33 -6.28
C ASN A 34 5.10 -25.90 -5.54
N TYR A 35 4.99 -25.29 -4.36
CA TYR A 35 6.12 -24.69 -3.62
C TYR A 35 6.94 -23.68 -4.45
N LEU A 36 6.41 -23.20 -5.59
CA LEU A 36 7.11 -22.27 -6.47
C LEU A 36 7.40 -20.96 -5.77
N GLN A 37 6.55 -20.59 -4.80
CA GLN A 37 6.76 -19.45 -3.93
C GLN A 37 8.08 -19.52 -3.16
N SER A 38 8.38 -20.67 -2.54
CA SER A 38 9.66 -20.88 -1.84
C SER A 38 10.85 -20.87 -2.82
N ALA A 39 10.69 -21.49 -3.98
CA ALA A 39 11.72 -21.49 -5.01
C ALA A 39 12.02 -20.08 -5.55
N ILE A 40 11.00 -19.26 -5.78
CA ILE A 40 11.14 -17.85 -6.19
C ILE A 40 11.79 -17.03 -5.07
N GLY A 41 11.42 -17.27 -3.80
CA GLY A 41 12.05 -16.65 -2.64
C GLY A 41 13.56 -16.94 -2.59
N MET A 42 13.94 -18.23 -2.68
CA MET A 42 15.36 -18.62 -2.75
C MET A 42 16.06 -18.02 -3.97
N LEU A 43 15.38 -17.95 -5.12
CA LEU A 43 15.93 -17.31 -6.33
C LEU A 43 16.17 -15.81 -6.15
N SER A 44 15.32 -15.12 -5.39
CA SER A 44 15.49 -13.69 -5.08
C SER A 44 16.60 -13.41 -4.08
N GLU A 45 16.98 -14.39 -3.26
CA GLU A 45 18.08 -14.29 -2.31
C GLU A 45 19.45 -14.54 -2.95
N PHE A 46 19.52 -15.21 -4.11
CA PHE A 46 20.79 -15.37 -4.82
C PHE A 46 21.37 -14.01 -5.19
N SER A 47 22.59 -13.77 -4.72
CA SER A 47 23.32 -12.53 -4.94
C SER A 47 24.72 -12.81 -5.47
N LEU A 48 25.24 -11.84 -6.22
CA LEU A 48 26.62 -11.78 -6.66
C LEU A 48 27.37 -10.82 -5.74
N GLU A 49 28.43 -11.29 -5.09
CA GLU A 49 29.30 -10.43 -4.30
C GLU A 49 30.29 -9.69 -5.20
N ILE A 50 30.21 -8.36 -5.25
CA ILE A 50 31.15 -7.49 -5.95
C ILE A 50 31.70 -6.48 -4.94
N SER A 51 33.00 -6.53 -4.67
CA SER A 51 33.69 -5.61 -3.74
C SER A 51 33.05 -5.53 -2.35
N GLY A 52 32.58 -6.67 -1.82
CA GLY A 52 31.93 -6.75 -0.51
C GLY A 52 30.44 -6.35 -0.51
N PHE A 53 29.86 -5.99 -1.66
CA PHE A 53 28.43 -5.75 -1.79
C PHE A 53 27.74 -6.96 -2.41
N ALA A 54 26.73 -7.50 -1.72
CA ALA A 54 25.86 -8.54 -2.26
C ALA A 54 24.77 -7.91 -3.15
N ILE A 55 24.86 -8.10 -4.47
CA ILE A 55 23.88 -7.59 -5.43
C ILE A 55 22.98 -8.75 -5.90
N PRO A 56 21.66 -8.73 -5.63
CA PRO A 56 20.75 -9.79 -6.07
C PRO A 56 20.75 -9.94 -7.60
N TYR A 57 20.80 -11.18 -8.11
CA TYR A 57 20.82 -11.43 -9.57
C TYR A 57 19.59 -10.87 -10.28
N ILE A 58 18.43 -10.91 -9.63
CA ILE A 58 17.19 -10.35 -10.17
C ILE A 58 17.33 -8.85 -10.44
N VAL A 59 17.97 -8.11 -9.52
CA VAL A 59 18.24 -6.67 -9.69
C VAL A 59 19.18 -6.45 -10.87
N LEU A 60 20.25 -7.24 -10.97
CA LEU A 60 21.20 -7.15 -12.08
C LEU A 60 20.52 -7.41 -13.43
N MET A 61 19.71 -8.47 -13.54
CA MET A 61 18.93 -8.76 -14.74
C MET A 61 17.98 -7.62 -15.09
N ALA A 62 17.27 -7.07 -14.10
CA ALA A 62 16.38 -5.93 -14.30
C ALA A 62 17.15 -4.70 -14.82
N ILE A 63 18.33 -4.38 -14.26
CA ILE A 63 19.19 -3.29 -14.72
C ILE A 63 19.63 -3.52 -16.17
N ILE A 64 20.05 -4.74 -16.54
CA ILE A 64 20.47 -5.07 -17.91
C ILE A 64 19.30 -4.90 -18.89
N VAL A 65 18.12 -5.44 -18.56
CA VAL A 65 16.92 -5.32 -19.39
C VAL A 65 16.52 -3.85 -19.56
N VAL A 66 16.43 -3.10 -18.47
CA VAL A 66 16.08 -1.67 -18.49
C VAL A 66 17.11 -0.86 -19.28
N SER A 67 18.41 -1.09 -19.05
CA SER A 67 19.49 -0.40 -19.78
C SER A 67 19.44 -0.70 -21.27
N THR A 68 19.18 -1.96 -21.65
CA THR A 68 19.02 -2.37 -23.05
C THR A 68 17.80 -1.70 -23.69
N LEU A 69 16.67 -1.63 -22.97
CA LEU A 69 15.45 -0.96 -23.44
C LEU A 69 15.67 0.56 -23.58
N ILE A 70 16.34 1.19 -22.63
CA ILE A 70 16.71 2.62 -22.69
C ILE A 70 17.62 2.86 -23.88
N PHE A 71 18.68 2.06 -24.07
CA PHE A 71 19.61 2.20 -25.19
C PHE A 71 18.90 2.05 -26.53
N LYS A 72 18.09 1.00 -26.68
CA LYS A 72 17.32 0.73 -27.91
C LYS A 72 16.32 1.85 -28.23
N ASN A 73 15.70 2.42 -27.20
CA ASN A 73 14.67 3.46 -27.35
C ASN A 73 15.20 4.88 -27.08
N ARG A 74 16.52 5.10 -27.01
CA ARG A 74 17.10 6.39 -26.59
C ARG A 74 16.61 7.59 -27.39
N LYS A 75 16.37 7.40 -28.70
CA LYS A 75 15.85 8.45 -29.60
C LYS A 75 14.40 8.85 -29.29
N GLN A 76 13.66 8.00 -28.58
CA GLN A 76 12.27 8.20 -28.20
C GLN A 76 12.14 8.76 -26.77
N LEU A 77 13.22 8.90 -26.00
CA LEU A 77 13.18 9.39 -24.63
C LEU A 77 13.11 10.92 -24.60
N THR A 78 11.89 11.46 -24.54
CA THR A 78 11.66 12.89 -24.31
C THR A 78 11.78 13.21 -22.82
N LYS A 79 12.06 14.48 -22.46
CA LYS A 79 12.08 14.93 -21.05
C LYS A 79 10.78 14.55 -20.32
N PHE A 80 9.64 14.68 -21.01
CA PHE A 80 8.33 14.31 -20.50
C PHE A 80 8.23 12.81 -20.17
N ARG A 81 8.73 11.93 -21.05
CA ARG A 81 8.76 10.48 -20.81
C ARG A 81 9.66 10.12 -19.62
N ILE A 82 10.82 10.77 -19.50
CA ILE A 82 11.74 10.56 -18.36
C ILE A 82 11.05 10.92 -17.04
N ILE A 83 10.44 12.10 -16.95
CA ILE A 83 9.69 12.54 -15.76
C ILE A 83 8.55 11.54 -15.46
N SER A 84 7.84 11.08 -16.50
CA SER A 84 6.75 10.11 -16.34
C SER A 84 7.23 8.76 -15.81
N PHE A 85 8.41 8.28 -16.24
CA PHE A 85 9.05 7.10 -15.66
C PHE A 85 9.44 7.30 -14.19
N LEU A 86 9.99 8.47 -13.84
CA LEU A 86 10.30 8.79 -12.44
C LEU A 86 9.05 8.80 -11.56
N ILE A 87 7.92 9.31 -12.08
CA ILE A 87 6.63 9.25 -11.39
C ILE A 87 6.20 7.79 -11.19
N VAL A 88 6.29 6.94 -12.23
CA VAL A 88 5.98 5.50 -12.12
C VAL A 88 6.82 4.81 -11.05
N ILE A 89 8.14 5.02 -11.05
CA ILE A 89 9.05 4.48 -10.02
C ILE A 89 8.66 4.98 -8.62
N SER A 90 8.35 6.28 -8.49
CA SER A 90 7.93 6.86 -7.22
C SER A 90 6.64 6.23 -6.70
N LEU A 91 5.66 5.98 -7.58
CA LEU A 91 4.41 5.31 -7.21
C LEU A 91 4.63 3.87 -6.77
N MET A 92 5.57 3.14 -7.39
CA MET A 92 5.94 1.79 -6.94
C MET A 92 6.53 1.82 -5.54
N ILE A 93 7.47 2.75 -5.26
CA ILE A 93 8.08 2.93 -3.94
C ILE A 93 7.01 3.29 -2.89
N ILE A 94 6.07 4.17 -3.24
CA ILE A 94 4.96 4.55 -2.35
C ILE A 94 4.09 3.33 -2.02
N GLY A 95 3.72 2.54 -3.04
CA GLY A 95 2.91 1.33 -2.85
C GLY A 95 3.56 0.33 -1.89
N GLN A 96 4.84 0.04 -2.12
CA GLN A 96 5.63 -0.87 -1.28
C GLN A 96 5.72 -0.37 0.16
N LYS A 97 6.07 0.92 0.35
CA LYS A 97 6.21 1.50 1.71
C LYS A 97 4.89 1.56 2.48
N SER A 98 3.75 1.62 1.79
CA SER A 98 2.44 1.66 2.42
C SER A 98 1.93 0.29 2.85
N THR A 99 2.21 -0.79 2.12
CA THR A 99 1.56 -2.10 2.32
C THR A 99 2.35 -3.10 3.15
N ASP A 100 3.67 -2.98 3.21
CA ASP A 100 4.55 -4.09 3.62
C ASP A 100 5.31 -3.83 4.92
N PHE A 101 4.68 -3.18 5.90
CA PHE A 101 5.39 -2.80 7.14
C PHE A 101 6.02 -3.99 7.88
N TYR A 102 5.27 -5.08 8.05
CA TYR A 102 5.72 -6.29 8.76
C TYR A 102 6.50 -7.26 7.87
N PHE A 103 6.69 -6.92 6.61
CA PHE A 103 7.20 -7.85 5.63
C PHE A 103 8.71 -7.73 5.42
N HIS A 104 9.30 -6.57 5.75
CA HIS A 104 10.72 -6.28 5.51
C HIS A 104 11.22 -6.67 4.11
N HIS A 105 10.30 -6.75 3.14
CA HIS A 105 10.61 -7.22 1.82
C HIS A 105 11.33 -6.14 1.02
N ASN A 106 12.33 -6.60 0.28
CA ASN A 106 13.02 -5.74 -0.66
C ASN A 106 12.14 -5.52 -1.89
N PHE A 107 12.40 -4.44 -2.61
CA PHE A 107 11.67 -4.14 -3.85
C PHE A 107 11.82 -5.24 -4.92
N TYR A 108 12.93 -5.97 -4.88
CA TYR A 108 13.22 -7.07 -5.80
C TYR A 108 12.64 -8.41 -5.36
N ASP A 109 11.91 -8.47 -4.24
CA ASP A 109 11.17 -9.65 -3.83
C ASP A 109 9.96 -9.77 -4.76
N LEU A 110 10.19 -10.40 -5.92
CA LEU A 110 9.23 -10.48 -7.02
C LEU A 110 7.90 -11.06 -6.57
N GLN A 111 7.93 -12.00 -5.63
CA GLN A 111 6.74 -12.63 -5.08
C GLN A 111 5.77 -11.60 -4.48
N HIS A 112 6.27 -10.62 -3.73
CA HIS A 112 5.44 -9.64 -3.04
C HIS A 112 5.06 -8.46 -3.94
N ASN A 113 5.95 -8.10 -4.86
CA ASN A 113 5.75 -7.00 -5.79
C ASN A 113 5.07 -7.41 -7.11
N TRP A 114 4.82 -8.70 -7.32
CA TRP A 114 4.25 -9.27 -8.56
C TRP A 114 2.91 -8.61 -8.92
N HIS A 115 2.07 -8.35 -7.93
CA HIS A 115 0.77 -7.69 -8.08
C HIS A 115 0.87 -6.40 -8.92
N TYR A 116 1.86 -5.55 -8.62
CA TYR A 116 2.06 -4.29 -9.34
C TYR A 116 2.40 -4.51 -10.82
N PHE A 117 3.29 -5.47 -11.10
CA PHE A 117 3.72 -5.79 -12.46
C PHE A 117 2.62 -6.48 -13.26
N ALA A 118 1.96 -7.47 -12.65
CA ALA A 118 0.94 -8.29 -13.27
C ALA A 118 -0.25 -7.43 -13.73
N TYR A 119 -0.72 -6.53 -12.86
CA TYR A 119 -1.80 -5.61 -13.17
C TYR A 119 -1.37 -4.41 -14.03
N GLY A 120 -0.09 -4.03 -13.99
CA GLY A 120 0.50 -3.11 -14.96
C GLY A 120 0.47 -3.66 -16.40
N ILE A 121 0.80 -4.94 -16.58
CA ILE A 121 0.71 -5.65 -17.87
C ILE A 121 -0.75 -5.85 -18.27
N PHE A 122 -1.63 -6.23 -17.34
CA PHE A 122 -3.07 -6.30 -17.58
C PHE A 122 -3.60 -4.99 -18.18
N SER A 123 -3.21 -3.86 -17.59
CA SER A 123 -3.60 -2.53 -18.08
C SER A 123 -3.18 -2.30 -19.51
N PHE A 124 -1.98 -2.75 -19.90
CA PHE A 124 -1.49 -2.64 -21.27
C PHE A 124 -2.30 -3.52 -22.24
N ILE A 125 -2.64 -4.75 -21.85
CA ILE A 125 -3.42 -5.67 -22.68
C ILE A 125 -4.87 -5.15 -22.84
N ALA A 126 -5.49 -4.73 -21.74
CA ALA A 126 -6.81 -4.10 -21.72
C ALA A 126 -6.85 -2.85 -22.60
N TYR A 127 -5.84 -1.98 -22.47
CA TYR A 127 -5.68 -0.80 -23.32
C TYR A 127 -5.65 -1.15 -24.80
N ARG A 128 -4.85 -2.14 -25.22
CA ARG A 128 -4.79 -2.56 -26.63
C ARG A 128 -6.14 -3.07 -27.12
N PHE A 129 -6.84 -3.86 -26.31
CA PHE A 129 -8.17 -4.36 -26.65
C PHE A 129 -9.19 -3.22 -26.84
N PHE A 130 -9.34 -2.34 -25.83
CA PHE A 130 -10.32 -1.26 -25.89
C PHE A 130 -9.98 -0.19 -26.93
N LYS A 131 -8.69 0.10 -27.15
CA LYS A 131 -8.24 1.00 -28.23
C LYS A 131 -8.61 0.45 -29.61
N LYS A 132 -8.40 -0.87 -29.85
CA LYS A 132 -8.82 -1.51 -31.10
C LYS A 132 -10.34 -1.45 -31.32
N LYS A 133 -11.13 -1.46 -30.24
CA LYS A 133 -12.59 -1.26 -30.27
C LYS A 133 -13.01 0.22 -30.41
N GLY A 134 -12.08 1.15 -30.61
CA GLY A 134 -12.38 2.57 -30.79
C GLY A 134 -12.94 3.25 -29.54
N LYS A 135 -12.72 2.70 -28.34
CA LYS A 135 -13.19 3.31 -27.11
C LYS A 135 -12.40 4.59 -26.81
N PRO A 136 -13.04 5.66 -26.32
CA PRO A 136 -12.35 6.88 -25.93
C PRO A 136 -11.51 6.66 -24.66
N PRO A 137 -10.42 7.42 -24.46
CA PRO A 137 -9.46 7.21 -23.36
C PRO A 137 -10.10 7.10 -21.96
N GLU A 138 -11.08 7.94 -21.64
CA GLU A 138 -11.76 7.94 -20.35
C GLU A 138 -12.51 6.62 -20.06
N LYS A 139 -13.06 5.98 -21.11
CA LYS A 139 -13.71 4.66 -20.97
C LYS A 139 -12.68 3.54 -20.87
N ILE A 140 -11.54 3.67 -21.54
CA ILE A 140 -10.45 2.68 -21.43
C ILE A 140 -9.92 2.66 -19.99
N ILE A 141 -9.64 3.84 -19.42
CA ILE A 141 -9.17 3.99 -18.04
C ILE A 141 -10.17 3.36 -17.07
N LEU A 142 -11.43 3.81 -17.11
CA LEU A 142 -12.47 3.32 -16.21
C LEU A 142 -12.71 1.80 -16.30
N PHE A 143 -12.84 1.26 -17.51
CA PHE A 143 -13.11 -0.17 -17.66
C PHE A 143 -11.92 -1.02 -17.26
N THR A 144 -10.70 -0.58 -17.53
CA THR A 144 -9.50 -1.30 -17.09
C THR A 144 -9.44 -1.34 -15.56
N PHE A 145 -9.69 -0.21 -14.91
CA PHE A 145 -9.70 -0.09 -13.45
C PHE A 145 -10.79 -0.96 -12.79
N LEU A 146 -12.03 -0.86 -13.28
CA LEU A 146 -13.15 -1.65 -12.76
C LEU A 146 -12.97 -3.15 -13.00
N SER A 147 -12.44 -3.55 -14.17
CA SER A 147 -12.11 -4.94 -14.44
C SER A 147 -11.01 -5.46 -13.51
N ALA A 148 -10.01 -4.64 -13.18
CA ALA A 148 -8.97 -5.02 -12.23
C ALA A 148 -9.54 -5.26 -10.82
N ILE A 149 -10.40 -4.37 -10.32
CA ILE A 149 -11.10 -4.55 -9.03
C ILE A 149 -11.90 -5.86 -9.05
N LEU A 150 -12.68 -6.10 -10.10
CA LEU A 150 -13.53 -7.28 -10.20
C LEU A 150 -12.71 -8.57 -10.23
N ILE A 151 -11.66 -8.62 -11.06
CA ILE A 151 -10.77 -9.80 -11.18
C ILE A 151 -10.06 -10.06 -9.85
N SER A 152 -9.51 -9.02 -9.23
CA SER A 152 -8.77 -9.15 -7.96
C SER A 152 -9.68 -9.56 -6.80
N THR A 153 -10.87 -8.96 -6.70
CA THR A 153 -11.86 -9.35 -5.68
C THR A 153 -12.32 -10.81 -5.88
N PHE A 154 -12.51 -11.22 -7.12
CA PHE A 154 -12.86 -12.60 -7.45
C PHE A 154 -11.73 -13.57 -7.10
N ASP A 155 -10.49 -13.24 -7.45
CA ASP A 155 -9.30 -14.04 -7.12
C ASP A 155 -9.17 -14.24 -5.60
N GLU A 156 -9.17 -13.16 -4.82
CA GLU A 156 -9.11 -13.23 -3.35
C GLU A 156 -10.27 -14.05 -2.77
N PHE A 157 -11.50 -13.88 -3.29
CA PHE A 157 -12.66 -14.66 -2.86
C PHE A 157 -12.49 -16.17 -3.12
N ILE A 158 -12.00 -16.55 -4.30
CA ILE A 158 -11.77 -17.97 -4.63
C ILE A 158 -10.61 -18.53 -3.80
N GLN A 159 -9.57 -17.75 -3.52
CA GLN A 159 -8.43 -18.18 -2.72
C GLN A 159 -8.82 -18.54 -1.28
N ILE A 160 -9.79 -17.85 -0.67
CA ILE A 160 -10.36 -18.25 0.63
C ILE A 160 -10.81 -19.72 0.59
N HIS A 161 -11.56 -20.09 -0.45
CA HIS A 161 -12.22 -21.39 -0.53
C HIS A 161 -11.26 -22.53 -0.87
N ILE A 162 -10.21 -22.25 -1.66
CA ILE A 162 -9.31 -23.29 -2.16
C ILE A 162 -8.10 -23.49 -1.25
N SER A 163 -7.55 -22.41 -0.68
CA SER A 163 -6.22 -22.44 -0.05
C SER A 163 -6.22 -22.24 1.47
N ASN A 164 -7.40 -22.10 2.10
CA ASN A 164 -7.54 -21.66 3.50
C ASN A 164 -6.79 -20.34 3.79
N ARG A 165 -6.53 -19.54 2.75
CA ARG A 165 -5.87 -18.25 2.85
C ARG A 165 -6.86 -17.23 3.43
N ILE A 166 -6.35 -16.36 4.29
CA ILE A 166 -7.13 -15.23 4.81
C ILE A 166 -7.35 -14.24 3.67
N PHE A 167 -8.60 -13.83 3.46
CA PHE A 167 -8.96 -12.79 2.50
C PHE A 167 -8.20 -11.49 2.78
N ASP A 168 -7.35 -11.04 1.85
CA ASP A 168 -6.52 -9.87 2.06
C ASP A 168 -6.95 -8.72 1.13
N ILE A 169 -7.67 -7.74 1.67
CA ILE A 169 -8.06 -6.53 0.93
C ILE A 169 -6.82 -5.74 0.49
N CYS A 170 -5.69 -5.88 1.19
CA CYS A 170 -4.46 -5.21 0.83
C CYS A 170 -3.99 -5.64 -0.56
N ASP A 171 -4.15 -6.90 -0.93
CA ASP A 171 -3.79 -7.42 -2.25
C ASP A 171 -4.69 -6.83 -3.35
N ILE A 172 -6.00 -6.66 -3.07
CA ILE A 172 -6.90 -5.91 -3.96
C ILE A 172 -6.41 -4.47 -4.14
N GLY A 173 -5.97 -3.83 -3.06
CA GLY A 173 -5.32 -2.53 -3.12
C GLY A 173 -4.08 -2.53 -4.03
N LYS A 174 -3.17 -3.51 -3.85
CA LYS A 174 -1.93 -3.65 -4.62
C LYS A 174 -2.20 -3.83 -6.12
N ASP A 175 -3.15 -4.68 -6.48
CA ASP A 175 -3.55 -4.95 -7.85
C ASP A 175 -4.10 -3.71 -8.56
N VAL A 176 -4.98 -2.99 -7.87
CA VAL A 176 -5.60 -1.77 -8.40
C VAL A 176 -4.57 -0.64 -8.51
N TRP A 177 -3.61 -0.56 -7.58
CA TRP A 177 -2.47 0.35 -7.68
C TRP A 177 -1.55 0.02 -8.84
N GLY A 178 -1.23 -1.26 -9.06
CA GLY A 178 -0.52 -1.76 -10.24
C GLY A 178 -1.22 -1.38 -11.54
N THR A 179 -2.55 -1.46 -11.54
CA THR A 179 -3.39 -1.04 -12.67
C THR A 179 -3.22 0.45 -12.97
N VAL A 180 -3.28 1.32 -11.95
CA VAL A 180 -3.08 2.76 -12.12
C VAL A 180 -1.67 3.08 -12.61
N ILE A 181 -0.64 2.42 -12.07
CA ILE A 181 0.74 2.56 -12.54
C ILE A 181 0.83 2.19 -14.03
N GLY A 182 0.22 1.07 -14.44
CA GLY A 182 0.15 0.65 -15.84
C GLY A 182 -0.55 1.68 -16.73
N LEU A 183 -1.69 2.23 -16.28
CA LEU A 183 -2.41 3.28 -17.00
C LEU A 183 -1.58 4.57 -17.12
N ILE A 184 -0.85 4.97 -16.08
CA ILE A 184 0.07 6.13 -16.15
C ILE A 184 1.18 5.86 -17.16
N LEU A 185 1.82 4.69 -17.13
CA LEU A 185 2.83 4.28 -18.11
C LEU A 185 2.27 4.38 -19.53
N ILE A 186 1.07 3.86 -19.78
CA ILE A 186 0.44 3.89 -21.10
C ILE A 186 0.15 5.31 -21.55
N PHE A 187 -0.53 6.11 -20.73
CA PHE A 187 -1.03 7.42 -21.18
C PHE A 187 0.01 8.54 -21.16
N PHE A 188 1.02 8.44 -20.29
CA PHE A 188 2.09 9.44 -20.19
C PHE A 188 3.35 9.01 -20.93
N VAL A 189 3.76 7.74 -20.88
CA VAL A 189 4.97 7.29 -21.59
C VAL A 189 4.64 6.90 -23.04
N ILE A 190 3.74 5.93 -23.24
CA ILE A 190 3.47 5.37 -24.58
C ILE A 190 2.74 6.38 -25.46
N GLU A 191 1.65 6.96 -24.97
CA GLU A 191 0.84 7.96 -25.69
C GLU A 191 1.35 9.41 -25.53
N GLU A 192 2.49 9.61 -24.88
CA GLU A 192 3.16 10.92 -24.77
C GLU A 192 2.22 12.03 -24.24
N GLY A 193 1.43 11.71 -23.21
CA GLY A 193 0.60 12.70 -22.53
C GLY A 193 -0.53 13.25 -23.39
N LYS A 194 -0.99 12.56 -24.44
CA LYS A 194 -2.14 13.02 -25.24
C LYS A 194 -3.37 13.36 -24.40
N ILE A 195 -3.59 12.66 -23.28
CA ILE A 195 -4.73 12.90 -22.38
C ILE A 195 -4.69 14.25 -21.65
N ILE A 196 -3.50 14.84 -21.50
CA ILE A 196 -3.31 16.13 -20.83
C ILE A 196 -3.18 17.31 -21.80
N LYS A 197 -3.17 17.08 -23.13
CA LYS A 197 -3.08 18.14 -24.15
C LYS A 197 -4.23 19.16 -24.06
N LYS A 198 -5.41 18.74 -23.58
CA LYS A 198 -6.57 19.62 -23.34
C LYS A 198 -6.53 20.32 -21.97
N GLY A 199 -5.39 20.26 -21.28
CA GLY A 199 -5.15 20.85 -19.97
C GLY A 199 -5.30 19.87 -18.80
N TRP A 200 -4.73 20.26 -17.66
CA TRP A 200 -4.59 19.44 -16.45
C TRP A 200 -5.70 19.73 -15.41
N LYS A 201 -6.89 20.10 -15.89
CA LYS A 201 -7.99 20.49 -15.00
C LYS A 201 -8.57 19.26 -14.32
N ILE A 202 -8.26 19.07 -13.04
CA ILE A 202 -8.85 18.03 -12.19
C ILE A 202 -10.29 18.39 -11.79
N ARG A 203 -10.55 19.65 -11.46
CA ARG A 203 -11.88 20.12 -11.00
C ARG A 203 -12.81 20.40 -12.19
N ARG A 204 -14.04 19.88 -12.13
CA ARG A 204 -15.01 19.91 -13.26
C ARG A 204 -16.43 20.31 -12.87
N LYS A 205 -17.01 21.33 -13.50
CA LYS A 205 -18.30 21.98 -13.14
C LYS A 205 -19.47 21.02 -12.83
N LYS A 206 -19.61 19.90 -13.52
CA LYS A 206 -20.62 18.86 -13.21
C LYS A 206 -19.94 17.56 -12.80
N ILE A 207 -20.56 16.76 -11.91
CA ILE A 207 -20.03 15.46 -11.48
C ILE A 207 -19.74 14.55 -12.69
N ARG A 208 -20.67 14.48 -13.64
CA ARG A 208 -20.53 13.72 -14.89
C ARG A 208 -19.30 14.10 -15.73
N ASP A 209 -18.80 15.33 -15.58
CA ASP A 209 -17.68 15.81 -16.39
C ASP A 209 -16.33 15.26 -15.89
N TYR A 210 -16.26 14.76 -14.65
CA TYR A 210 -15.08 14.03 -14.15
C TYR A 210 -14.88 12.72 -14.93
N PHE A 211 -15.97 11.98 -15.17
CA PHE A 211 -15.96 10.73 -15.93
C PHE A 211 -15.78 10.91 -17.44
N ARG A 212 -15.89 12.13 -17.95
CA ARG A 212 -15.68 12.47 -19.37
C ARG A 212 -14.27 12.95 -19.67
N ASN A 213 -13.44 13.18 -18.65
CA ASN A 213 -12.08 13.66 -18.83
C ASN A 213 -11.07 12.60 -18.39
N PRO A 214 -10.22 12.09 -19.30
CA PRO A 214 -9.30 10.99 -19.00
C PRO A 214 -8.28 11.30 -17.90
N PHE A 215 -7.81 12.55 -17.80
CA PHE A 215 -6.90 12.94 -16.72
C PHE A 215 -7.61 13.01 -15.36
N SER A 216 -8.84 13.53 -15.33
CA SER A 216 -9.61 13.65 -14.09
C SER A 216 -9.98 12.28 -13.51
N ILE A 217 -10.39 11.34 -14.37
CA ILE A 217 -10.73 9.98 -13.94
C ILE A 217 -9.51 9.20 -13.45
N LEU A 218 -8.39 9.26 -14.18
CA LEU A 218 -7.14 8.62 -13.75
C LEU A 218 -6.63 9.18 -12.42
N PHE A 219 -6.77 10.50 -12.20
CA PHE A 219 -6.43 11.11 -10.92
C PHE A 219 -7.32 10.61 -9.78
N LEU A 220 -8.64 10.48 -10.01
CA LEU A 220 -9.56 9.96 -9.00
C LEU A 220 -9.29 8.48 -8.68
N GLU A 221 -9.01 7.67 -9.69
CA GLU A 221 -8.62 6.27 -9.54
C GLU A 221 -7.31 6.13 -8.75
N LEU A 222 -6.31 6.97 -9.03
CA LEU A 222 -5.06 7.04 -8.26
C LEU A 222 -5.32 7.33 -6.79
N VAL A 223 -6.15 8.33 -6.47
CA VAL A 223 -6.49 8.65 -5.08
C VAL A 223 -7.26 7.51 -4.41
N PHE A 224 -8.24 6.92 -5.09
CA PHE A 224 -8.99 5.79 -4.56
C PHE A 224 -8.10 4.59 -4.27
N ALA A 225 -7.24 4.21 -5.22
CA ALA A 225 -6.31 3.09 -5.07
C ALA A 225 -5.32 3.32 -3.91
N TYR A 226 -4.82 4.55 -3.75
CA TYR A 226 -3.93 4.89 -2.63
C TYR A 226 -4.64 4.80 -1.28
N LEU A 227 -5.87 5.32 -1.18
CA LEU A 227 -6.69 5.23 0.03
C LEU A 227 -6.98 3.77 0.39
N LEU A 228 -7.37 2.97 -0.61
CA LEU A 228 -7.65 1.55 -0.44
C LEU A 228 -6.42 0.81 0.10
N ILE A 229 -5.25 0.97 -0.51
CA ILE A 229 -3.98 0.41 -0.03
C ILE A 229 -3.68 0.85 1.40
N SER A 230 -3.77 2.16 1.67
CA SER A 230 -3.33 2.71 2.96
C SER A 230 -4.20 2.21 4.10
N ILE A 231 -5.52 2.11 3.88
CA ILE A 231 -6.48 1.68 4.90
C ILE A 231 -6.46 0.15 5.06
N SER A 232 -6.39 -0.61 3.96
CA SER A 232 -6.34 -2.07 4.02
C SER A 232 -5.04 -2.59 4.65
N SER A 233 -3.91 -1.91 4.45
CA SER A 233 -2.63 -2.27 5.07
C SER A 233 -2.62 -2.19 6.60
N VAL A 234 -3.55 -1.43 7.20
CA VAL A 234 -3.70 -1.29 8.66
C VAL A 234 -4.88 -2.08 9.21
N LEU A 235 -5.69 -2.71 8.36
CA LEU A 235 -6.88 -3.48 8.71
C LEU A 235 -6.88 -4.83 7.98
N THR A 236 -5.86 -5.65 8.23
CA THR A 236 -5.65 -6.89 7.47
C THR A 236 -6.50 -8.07 7.96
N GLU A 237 -6.95 -8.07 9.23
CA GLU A 237 -7.80 -9.17 9.70
C GLU A 237 -9.16 -9.18 8.98
N ILE A 238 -9.64 -10.38 8.65
CA ILE A 238 -10.91 -10.57 7.92
C ILE A 238 -12.11 -9.94 8.64
N ASN A 239 -12.07 -9.87 9.98
CA ASN A 239 -13.10 -9.22 10.79
C ASN A 239 -13.20 -7.71 10.51
N TYR A 240 -12.13 -7.07 10.03
CA TYR A 240 -12.10 -5.65 9.68
C TYR A 240 -12.27 -5.40 8.17
N SER A 241 -12.44 -6.44 7.36
CA SER A 241 -12.55 -6.34 5.89
C SER A 241 -13.63 -5.34 5.45
N HIS A 242 -14.85 -5.49 5.95
CA HIS A 242 -15.97 -4.59 5.67
C HIS A 242 -15.70 -3.16 6.15
N ILE A 243 -15.03 -2.98 7.30
CA ILE A 243 -14.63 -1.67 7.82
C ILE A 243 -13.58 -1.03 6.92
N ALA A 244 -12.62 -1.79 6.41
CA ALA A 244 -11.60 -1.29 5.48
C ALA A 244 -12.23 -0.79 4.17
N VAL A 245 -13.21 -1.51 3.62
CA VAL A 245 -13.98 -1.07 2.44
C VAL A 245 -14.77 0.21 2.74
N LEU A 246 -15.51 0.24 3.86
CA LEU A 246 -16.32 1.39 4.25
C LEU A 246 -15.47 2.63 4.50
N PHE A 247 -14.33 2.50 5.20
CA PHE A 247 -13.42 3.63 5.41
C PHE A 247 -12.79 4.10 4.10
N SER A 248 -12.41 3.19 3.20
CA SER A 248 -11.82 3.55 1.90
C SER A 248 -12.82 4.32 1.04
N LEU A 249 -14.06 3.81 0.92
CA LEU A 249 -15.13 4.47 0.18
C LEU A 249 -15.55 5.78 0.84
N GLY A 250 -15.75 5.80 2.16
CA GLY A 250 -16.15 6.98 2.91
C GLY A 250 -15.11 8.10 2.80
N THR A 251 -13.83 7.77 2.97
CA THR A 251 -12.72 8.73 2.82
C THR A 251 -12.62 9.24 1.39
N PHE A 252 -12.80 8.37 0.39
CA PHE A 252 -12.82 8.79 -1.00
C PHE A 252 -13.99 9.70 -1.34
N ILE A 253 -15.20 9.41 -0.85
CA ILE A 253 -16.40 10.25 -1.04
C ILE A 253 -16.17 11.62 -0.38
N LEU A 254 -15.61 11.66 0.82
CA LEU A 254 -15.27 12.89 1.52
C LEU A 254 -14.24 13.71 0.71
N PHE A 255 -13.14 13.07 0.28
CA PHE A 255 -12.12 13.69 -0.57
C PHE A 255 -12.73 14.24 -1.86
N PHE A 256 -13.52 13.44 -2.57
CA PHE A 256 -14.18 13.83 -3.81
C PHE A 256 -15.14 15.01 -3.59
N SER A 257 -15.89 15.00 -2.49
CA SER A 257 -16.80 16.08 -2.12
C SER A 257 -16.05 17.38 -1.85
N ILE A 258 -14.95 17.33 -1.09
CA ILE A 258 -14.07 18.49 -0.85
C ILE A 258 -13.50 18.99 -2.18
N LEU A 259 -12.96 18.10 -3.00
CA LEU A 259 -12.41 18.43 -4.33
C LEU A 259 -13.46 19.10 -5.22
N HIS A 260 -14.69 18.56 -5.24
CA HIS A 260 -15.80 19.09 -6.01
C HIS A 260 -16.23 20.46 -5.48
N LEU A 261 -16.61 20.56 -4.22
CA LEU A 261 -17.16 21.76 -3.60
C LEU A 261 -16.12 22.89 -3.50
N SER A 262 -14.82 22.61 -3.49
CA SER A 262 -13.73 23.61 -3.51
C SER A 262 -13.74 24.58 -4.70
N ARG A 263 -14.59 24.34 -5.72
CA ARG A 263 -14.85 25.30 -6.80
C ARG A 263 -15.69 26.50 -6.36
N ILE A 264 -16.57 26.30 -5.38
CA ILE A 264 -17.49 27.33 -4.89
C ILE A 264 -16.65 28.21 -3.98
N LYS A 265 -16.52 29.51 -4.33
CA LYS A 265 -15.64 30.45 -3.62
C LYS A 265 -15.92 30.46 -2.12
N ILE A 266 -17.20 30.47 -1.74
CA ILE A 266 -17.65 30.46 -0.33
C ILE A 266 -17.20 29.18 0.37
N PHE A 267 -17.51 28.00 -0.17
CA PHE A 267 -17.08 26.73 0.41
C PHE A 267 -15.57 26.66 0.58
N ARG A 268 -14.80 27.12 -0.43
CA ARG A 268 -13.33 27.14 -0.35
C ARG A 268 -12.82 28.01 0.80
N ILE A 269 -13.39 29.20 0.99
CA ILE A 269 -13.01 30.09 2.09
C ILE A 269 -13.35 29.43 3.45
N VAL A 270 -14.57 28.92 3.60
CA VAL A 270 -15.01 28.23 4.82
C VAL A 270 -14.12 27.01 5.12
N PHE A 271 -13.82 26.20 4.11
CA PHE A 271 -12.97 25.03 4.26
C PHE A 271 -11.53 25.40 4.66
N ILE A 272 -10.95 26.46 4.07
CA ILE A 272 -9.62 26.94 4.44
C ILE A 272 -9.61 27.44 5.89
N ILE A 273 -10.62 28.23 6.30
CA ILE A 273 -10.75 28.70 7.68
C ILE A 273 -10.85 27.51 8.64
N LEU A 274 -11.72 26.53 8.34
CA LEU A 274 -11.87 25.32 9.15
C LEU A 274 -10.55 24.55 9.26
N LEU A 275 -9.83 24.36 8.14
CA LEU A 275 -8.55 23.66 8.12
C LEU A 275 -7.48 24.40 8.96
N ILE A 276 -7.39 25.72 8.82
CA ILE A 276 -6.49 26.56 9.63
C ILE A 276 -6.85 26.44 11.11
N SER A 277 -8.13 26.49 11.47
CA SER A 277 -8.58 26.32 12.85
C SER A 277 -8.21 24.94 13.41
N ILE A 278 -8.45 23.86 12.65
CA ILE A 278 -8.06 22.50 13.06
C ILE A 278 -6.55 22.40 13.27
N ILE A 279 -5.74 22.90 12.33
CA ILE A 279 -4.27 22.88 12.44
C ILE A 279 -3.81 23.71 13.63
N THR A 280 -4.42 24.88 13.89
CA THR A 280 -4.07 25.76 15.00
C THR A 280 -4.40 25.10 16.34
N ILE A 281 -5.60 24.51 16.48
CA ILE A 281 -6.03 23.79 17.67
C ILE A 281 -5.13 22.57 17.90
N GLN A 282 -4.87 21.79 16.85
CA GLN A 282 -3.99 20.62 16.93
C GLN A 282 -2.55 21.00 17.28
N GLY A 283 -2.05 22.11 16.71
CA GLY A 283 -0.75 22.69 17.03
C GLY A 283 -0.67 23.11 18.50
N TYR A 284 -1.69 23.81 19.00
CA TYR A 284 -1.79 24.20 20.41
C TYR A 284 -1.74 22.97 21.33
N PHE A 285 -2.54 21.94 21.06
CA PHE A 285 -2.54 20.71 21.86
C PHE A 285 -1.21 19.95 21.78
N TYR A 286 -0.60 19.89 20.60
CA TYR A 286 0.73 19.31 20.44
C TYR A 286 1.77 20.07 21.28
N PHE A 287 1.83 21.40 21.20
CA PHE A 287 2.80 22.18 21.99
C PHE A 287 2.53 22.10 23.50
N LYS A 288 1.26 22.08 23.93
CA LYS A 288 0.88 21.91 25.34
C LYS A 288 1.26 20.54 25.90
N TYR A 289 1.19 19.50 25.07
CA TYR A 289 1.37 18.11 25.51
C TYR A 289 2.59 17.40 24.92
N LYS A 290 3.48 18.07 24.17
CA LYS A 290 4.66 17.43 23.54
C LYS A 290 5.57 16.69 24.52
N ASN A 291 5.65 17.19 25.76
CA ASN A 291 6.45 16.60 26.84
C ASN A 291 5.69 15.52 27.63
N LYS A 292 4.39 15.34 27.34
CA LYS A 292 3.58 14.25 27.88
C LYS A 292 3.49 13.17 26.81
N ASN A 293 3.77 11.93 27.17
CA ASN A 293 3.71 10.80 26.25
C ASN A 293 2.24 10.46 25.92
N ILE A 294 1.61 9.52 26.63
CA ILE A 294 0.17 9.27 26.49
C ILE A 294 -0.60 10.20 27.41
N VAL A 295 -1.45 11.06 26.84
CA VAL A 295 -2.24 12.06 27.58
C VAL A 295 -3.61 11.50 27.98
N TYR A 296 -4.20 10.70 27.10
CA TYR A 296 -5.52 10.13 27.28
C TYR A 296 -5.63 8.82 26.50
N ASN A 297 -6.36 7.86 27.06
CA ASN A 297 -6.69 6.60 26.41
C ASN A 297 -8.11 6.18 26.82
N SER A 298 -8.92 5.84 25.81
CA SER A 298 -10.22 5.21 25.98
C SER A 298 -10.51 4.29 24.80
N PHE A 299 -11.64 3.59 24.84
CA PHE A 299 -12.03 2.66 23.78
C PHE A 299 -12.11 3.39 22.43
N GLY A 300 -11.25 3.01 21.49
CA GLY A 300 -11.20 3.60 20.15
C GLY A 300 -10.54 4.98 20.07
N LEU A 301 -9.90 5.49 21.13
CA LEU A 301 -9.19 6.77 21.09
C LEU A 301 -7.96 6.77 21.99
N THR A 302 -6.80 7.01 21.39
CA THR A 302 -5.57 7.34 22.11
C THR A 302 -5.10 8.75 21.76
N VAL A 303 -4.62 9.50 22.74
CA VAL A 303 -4.01 10.82 22.53
C VAL A 303 -2.53 10.74 22.90
N TYR A 304 -1.66 10.74 21.89
CA TYR A 304 -0.21 10.70 22.05
C TYR A 304 0.41 12.07 21.77
N LYS A 305 1.12 12.66 22.73
CA LYS A 305 1.71 14.02 22.62
C LYS A 305 0.71 15.08 22.14
N GLY A 306 -0.56 14.95 22.53
CA GLY A 306 -1.65 15.84 22.10
C GLY A 306 -2.24 15.54 20.71
N ILE A 307 -1.78 14.50 20.02
CA ILE A 307 -2.31 14.06 18.72
C ILE A 307 -3.39 12.99 18.95
N PRO A 308 -4.66 13.24 18.57
CA PRO A 308 -5.73 12.25 18.68
C PRO A 308 -5.58 11.19 17.58
N LEU A 309 -5.61 9.93 17.99
CA LEU A 309 -5.42 8.75 17.15
C LEU A 309 -6.67 7.88 17.31
N PRO A 310 -7.72 8.14 16.52
CA PRO A 310 -8.98 7.41 16.62
C PRO A 310 -8.87 6.05 15.92
N PHE A 311 -9.44 5.02 16.54
CA PHE A 311 -9.70 3.68 16.01
C PHE A 311 -8.48 2.81 15.65
N PHE A 312 -7.50 3.35 14.92
CA PHE A 312 -6.33 2.63 14.41
C PHE A 312 -5.35 2.27 15.51
N ASP A 313 -4.66 1.15 15.35
CA ASP A 313 -3.56 0.77 16.21
C ASP A 313 -2.30 1.54 15.83
N ILE A 314 -1.44 1.79 16.83
CA ILE A 314 -0.21 2.56 16.62
C ILE A 314 0.99 1.85 17.24
N MET A 315 2.14 2.05 16.63
CA MET A 315 3.44 1.73 17.20
C MET A 315 4.19 3.03 17.47
N ILE A 316 4.62 3.22 18.72
CA ILE A 316 5.49 4.31 19.15
C ILE A 316 6.90 3.75 19.26
N PHE A 317 7.83 4.34 18.51
CA PHE A 317 9.24 3.96 18.48
C PHE A 317 10.00 4.57 19.66
N GLU A 318 11.22 4.09 19.90
CA GLU A 318 12.08 4.51 21.02
C GLU A 318 12.38 6.02 20.98
N ASN A 319 12.54 6.56 19.78
CA ASN A 319 12.76 8.00 19.51
C ASN A 319 11.50 8.86 19.67
N GLY A 320 10.35 8.26 19.98
CA GLY A 320 9.08 8.93 20.21
C GLY A 320 8.35 9.39 18.95
N PHE A 321 8.78 8.95 17.76
CA PHE A 321 7.91 8.96 16.57
C PHE A 321 6.90 7.82 16.66
N PHE A 322 5.81 7.91 15.91
CA PHE A 322 4.83 6.84 15.82
C PHE A 322 4.41 6.61 14.38
N ARG A 323 3.82 5.43 14.13
CA ARG A 323 3.12 5.11 12.88
C ARG A 323 1.86 4.33 13.17
N PHE A 324 0.92 4.34 12.22
CA PHE A 324 -0.16 3.36 12.21
C PHE A 324 0.42 1.98 11.89
N VAL A 325 -0.15 0.98 12.54
CA VAL A 325 0.19 -0.43 12.32
C VAL A 325 -1.08 -1.25 12.15
N ASP A 326 -0.89 -2.43 11.56
CA ASP A 326 -1.93 -3.42 11.39
C ASP A 326 -2.65 -3.73 12.70
N LYS A 327 -3.98 -3.69 12.63
CA LYS A 327 -4.88 -3.95 13.73
C LYS A 327 -5.14 -5.44 13.87
N LYS A 328 -4.45 -6.07 14.83
CA LYS A 328 -4.53 -7.53 15.02
C LYS A 328 -4.46 -7.99 16.47
N HIS A 329 -5.04 -9.16 16.71
CA HIS A 329 -5.09 -9.81 18.01
C HIS A 329 -3.90 -10.75 18.25
N VAL A 330 -3.35 -11.31 17.18
CA VAL A 330 -2.27 -12.31 17.22
C VAL A 330 -1.13 -11.86 16.33
N PHE A 331 0.08 -11.78 16.89
CA PHE A 331 1.31 -11.52 16.18
C PHE A 331 1.92 -12.85 15.70
N ASN A 332 2.17 -12.98 14.40
CA ASN A 332 2.89 -14.13 13.88
C ASN A 332 4.41 -13.93 14.04
N LYS A 333 5.20 -14.98 13.73
CA LYS A 333 6.67 -14.93 13.83
C LYS A 333 7.30 -13.79 13.02
N ARG A 334 6.74 -13.46 11.85
CA ARG A 334 7.22 -12.39 10.99
C ARG A 334 6.99 -11.02 11.65
N ASP A 335 5.82 -10.85 12.26
CA ASP A 335 5.49 -9.63 13.00
C ASP A 335 6.45 -9.44 14.17
N ILE A 336 6.67 -10.50 14.95
CA ILE A 336 7.56 -10.49 16.12
C ILE A 336 9.00 -10.13 15.70
N ASN A 337 9.51 -10.72 14.62
CA ASN A 337 10.82 -10.38 14.09
C ASN A 337 10.89 -8.89 13.69
N THR A 338 9.87 -8.41 12.97
CA THR A 338 9.80 -7.01 12.53
C THR A 338 9.80 -6.05 13.72
N ILE A 339 8.96 -6.33 14.72
CA ILE A 339 8.88 -5.54 15.95
C ILE A 339 10.21 -5.61 16.73
N GLY A 340 10.86 -6.77 16.73
CA GLY A 340 12.18 -6.98 17.29
C GLY A 340 13.26 -6.10 16.64
N SER A 341 13.21 -5.89 15.32
CA SER A 341 14.16 -4.99 14.61
C SER A 341 14.12 -3.55 15.16
N TYR A 342 12.96 -3.11 15.67
CA TYR A 342 12.77 -1.78 16.25
C TYR A 342 13.02 -1.73 17.76
N THR A 343 12.90 -2.85 18.46
CA THR A 343 13.01 -2.92 19.93
C THR A 343 14.45 -3.15 20.36
N SER A 344 15.02 -2.26 21.17
CA SER A 344 16.35 -2.40 21.76
C SER A 344 16.24 -3.04 23.14
N ASP A 345 15.42 -2.49 24.04
CA ASP A 345 15.37 -2.95 25.44
C ASP A 345 13.99 -3.53 25.81
N ILE A 346 12.94 -2.71 25.70
CA ILE A 346 11.58 -3.06 26.16
C ILE A 346 10.57 -2.96 25.01
N LEU A 347 9.85 -4.06 24.77
CA LEU A 347 8.63 -4.08 23.97
C LEU A 347 7.42 -4.09 24.90
N LEU A 348 6.64 -3.02 24.87
CA LEU A 348 5.38 -2.92 25.57
C LEU A 348 4.22 -3.14 24.59
N ILE A 349 3.21 -3.90 25.00
CA ILE A 349 2.03 -4.21 24.20
C ILE A 349 0.79 -3.90 25.01
N GLY A 350 -0.03 -2.98 24.49
CA GLY A 350 -1.39 -2.74 24.95
C GLY A 350 -2.32 -3.70 24.23
N ALA A 351 -2.81 -4.71 24.93
CA ALA A 351 -3.61 -5.82 24.41
C ALA A 351 -5.12 -5.49 24.25
N GLY A 352 -5.48 -4.22 24.13
CA GLY A 352 -6.87 -3.75 24.10
C GLY A 352 -7.36 -3.34 25.48
N LYS A 353 -8.51 -2.66 25.53
CA LYS A 353 -9.18 -2.24 26.76
C LYS A 353 -9.42 -3.42 27.71
N TYR A 354 -9.76 -4.59 27.18
CA TYR A 354 -10.05 -5.79 27.98
C TYR A 354 -8.92 -6.82 27.98
N GLY A 355 -7.73 -6.50 27.44
CA GLY A 355 -6.56 -7.37 27.46
C GLY A 355 -6.68 -8.64 26.60
N LYS A 356 -7.47 -8.60 25.51
CA LYS A 356 -7.74 -9.78 24.67
C LYS A 356 -6.80 -9.96 23.46
N GLY A 357 -6.03 -8.93 23.11
CA GLY A 357 -5.03 -8.95 22.04
C GLY A 357 -3.64 -9.34 22.54
N GLY A 358 -2.60 -8.98 21.77
CA GLY A 358 -1.20 -9.18 22.21
C GLY A 358 -0.69 -10.61 22.16
N LYS A 359 -1.40 -11.53 21.51
CA LYS A 359 -1.07 -12.97 21.49
C LYS A 359 0.04 -13.29 20.48
N GLY A 360 0.56 -14.51 20.54
CA GLY A 360 1.51 -15.06 19.56
C GLY A 360 2.97 -15.06 19.98
N PHE A 361 3.28 -14.46 21.13
CA PHE A 361 4.59 -14.61 21.79
C PHE A 361 4.74 -16.03 22.39
N PRO A 362 5.98 -16.52 22.60
CA PRO A 362 6.25 -17.90 23.02
C PRO A 362 5.58 -18.29 24.34
N GLU A 363 5.53 -17.36 25.29
CA GLU A 363 4.94 -17.58 26.62
C GLU A 363 3.66 -16.76 26.77
N ASP A 364 2.63 -17.35 27.41
CA ASP A 364 1.40 -16.65 27.78
C ASP A 364 1.56 -15.98 29.15
N LEU A 365 2.61 -15.15 29.28
CA LEU A 365 2.96 -14.42 30.49
C LEU A 365 2.87 -12.91 30.25
N ILE A 366 2.45 -12.17 31.28
CA ILE A 366 2.43 -10.69 31.30
C ILE A 366 3.82 -10.10 31.05
N THR A 367 4.87 -10.79 31.49
CA THR A 367 6.25 -10.38 31.28
C THR A 367 7.09 -11.58 30.93
N GLN A 368 7.88 -11.46 29.87
CA GLN A 368 8.79 -12.51 29.39
C GLN A 368 10.05 -11.89 28.79
N PHE A 369 11.12 -12.68 28.70
CA PHE A 369 12.37 -12.27 28.06
C PHE A 369 12.59 -13.11 26.80
N ILE A 370 12.86 -12.45 25.68
CA ILE A 370 13.13 -13.12 24.41
C ILE A 370 14.48 -12.67 23.87
N PHE A 371 15.25 -13.60 23.30
CA PHE A 371 16.46 -13.26 22.57
C PHE A 371 16.14 -12.69 21.18
N ASN A 372 16.47 -11.42 20.96
CA ASN A 372 16.38 -10.75 19.67
C ASN A 372 17.60 -11.14 18.82
N LYS A 373 17.34 -11.97 17.80
CA LYS A 373 18.40 -12.49 16.92
C LYS A 373 19.08 -11.43 16.07
N GLU A 374 18.34 -10.38 15.68
CA GLU A 374 18.85 -9.34 14.79
C GLU A 374 19.81 -8.41 15.51
N LYS A 375 19.41 -7.94 16.70
CA LYS A 375 20.23 -7.07 17.55
C LYS A 375 21.18 -7.82 18.50
N LYS A 376 21.09 -9.14 18.56
CA LYS A 376 21.89 -10.02 19.43
C LYS A 376 21.81 -9.63 20.91
N ASN A 377 20.62 -9.26 21.37
CA ASN A 377 20.37 -8.86 22.76
C ASN A 377 19.09 -9.51 23.30
N VAL A 378 18.87 -9.38 24.61
CA VAL A 378 17.64 -9.85 25.27
C VAL A 378 16.66 -8.69 25.34
N ILE A 379 15.45 -8.87 24.83
CA ILE A 379 14.35 -7.92 24.94
C ILE A 379 13.39 -8.35 26.05
N GLN A 380 12.95 -7.40 26.86
CA GLN A 380 11.85 -7.61 27.79
C GLN A 380 10.54 -7.30 27.08
N ILE A 381 9.59 -8.24 27.12
CA ILE A 381 8.26 -8.06 26.56
C ILE A 381 7.28 -7.95 27.71
N ILE A 382 6.46 -6.91 27.69
CA ILE A 382 5.42 -6.63 28.69
C ILE A 382 4.08 -6.52 27.96
N ILE A 383 3.13 -7.37 28.32
CA ILE A 383 1.79 -7.43 27.71
C ILE A 383 0.76 -7.11 28.78
N LEU A 384 0.06 -5.99 28.62
CA LEU A 384 -0.92 -5.49 29.58
C LEU A 384 -2.20 -5.06 28.88
N SER A 385 -3.29 -4.83 29.62
CA SER A 385 -4.43 -4.11 29.06
C SER A 385 -3.97 -2.71 28.60
N THR A 386 -4.55 -2.20 27.51
CA THR A 386 -4.13 -0.91 26.94
C THR A 386 -4.14 0.25 27.97
N PRO A 387 -5.13 0.38 28.87
CA PRO A 387 -5.10 1.41 29.91
C PRO A 387 -3.88 1.28 30.83
N GLU A 388 -3.58 0.06 31.32
CA GLU A 388 -2.43 -0.21 32.19
C GLU A 388 -1.10 -0.02 31.44
N ALA A 389 -1.04 -0.47 30.18
CA ALA A 389 0.12 -0.29 29.32
C ALA A 389 0.40 1.20 29.08
N CYS A 390 -0.62 2.05 28.89
CA CYS A 390 -0.43 3.49 28.74
C CYS A 390 0.20 4.13 29.99
N VAL A 391 -0.23 3.71 31.19
CA VAL A 391 0.36 4.16 32.46
C VAL A 391 1.81 3.69 32.56
N LYS A 392 2.07 2.40 32.28
CA LYS A 392 3.40 1.81 32.34
C LYS A 392 4.36 2.45 31.34
N PHE A 393 3.91 2.75 30.12
CA PHE A 393 4.68 3.46 29.11
C PHE A 393 5.14 4.83 29.60
N ASN A 394 4.21 5.61 30.16
CA ASN A 394 4.53 6.94 30.70
C ASN A 394 5.54 6.86 31.83
N GLN A 395 5.41 5.87 32.72
CA GLN A 395 6.37 5.60 33.78
C GLN A 395 7.77 5.27 33.22
N LEU A 396 7.85 4.27 32.33
CA LEU A 396 9.13 3.83 31.75
C LEU A 396 9.84 4.96 30.99
N LYS A 397 9.08 5.77 30.24
CA LYS A 397 9.65 6.94 29.56
C LYS A 397 10.12 8.03 30.53
N LYS A 398 9.47 8.20 31.68
CA LYS A 398 9.91 9.12 32.74
C LYS A 398 11.21 8.63 33.40
N GLU A 399 11.38 7.32 33.52
CA GLU A 399 12.58 6.67 34.04
C GLU A 399 13.74 6.61 33.03
N GLY A 400 13.51 7.02 31.77
CA GLY A 400 14.54 7.12 30.75
C GLY A 400 14.76 5.86 29.90
N TYR A 401 13.87 4.85 30.02
CA TYR A 401 14.00 3.62 29.25
C TYR A 401 13.68 3.81 27.74
N ASN A 402 14.33 2.98 26.92
CA ASN A 402 13.99 2.80 25.51
C ASN A 402 12.87 1.78 25.39
N VAL A 403 11.69 2.27 25.00
CA VAL A 403 10.48 1.46 24.92
C VAL A 403 9.88 1.61 23.54
N VAL A 404 9.69 0.48 22.86
CA VAL A 404 8.76 0.37 21.73
C VAL A 404 7.40 0.01 22.30
N PHE A 405 6.35 0.74 21.93
CA PHE A 405 5.00 0.50 22.44
C PHE A 405 4.01 0.30 21.31
N ILE A 406 3.37 -0.87 21.25
CA ILE A 406 2.27 -1.16 20.34
C ILE A 406 0.95 -1.03 21.09
N ILE A 407 0.02 -0.26 20.56
CA ILE A 407 -1.28 0.02 21.18
C ILE A 407 -2.39 -0.60 20.34
N HIS A 408 -3.06 -1.62 20.87
CA HIS A 408 -4.35 -2.07 20.37
C HIS A 408 -5.45 -1.17 20.95
N ASN A 409 -6.09 -0.38 20.08
CA ASN A 409 -7.02 0.69 20.51
C ASN A 409 -8.46 0.20 20.71
N THR A 410 -8.75 -1.06 20.40
CA THR A 410 -10.07 -1.68 20.54
C THR A 410 -9.95 -2.98 21.34
N CYS A 411 -11.08 -3.63 21.62
CA CYS A 411 -11.18 -4.97 22.21
C CYS A 411 -10.80 -5.15 23.68
#